data_AF-A0A1V3X533-F1
#
_entry.id   AF-A0A1V3X533-F1
#
_cell.length_a   1.000
_cell.length_b   1.000
_cell.length_c   1.000
_cell.angle_alpha   90.00
_cell.angle_beta   90.00
_cell.angle_gamma   90.00
#
_symmetry.space_group_name_H-M   'P 1'
#
loop_
_entity.id
_entity.type
_entity.pdbx_description
1 polymer ?
#
loop_
_entity_poly.entity_id
_entity_poly.type
_entity_poly.pdbx_seq_one_letter_code
_entity_poly.pdbx_strand_id
1 'polypeptide(L)'
;MTIDETDTLSLGEFGGQPHRTAAAQPIEVTAWSAMAQVAMLDPDSMRLVLNDIDMFAAGVNDCGLHPAWPMAMSIATRERFVDAADEARSVITQHSPSSPVIDPAIVQTISDVVRSSAGTGTAEALEAARRMPDGLTAQIADALYLSRAICDDRWLDRPGPIPLGRTGYHGRAVPAELLEAIPSALRAAGDRGPDRVLRVADILFRVGIDYDLSRVFQEHVLPALRDPRQARRLMLGLGGRISIDCRLAVASVMMAQGEPPDHFAAQLDDAVLDWLSDGVTAPSAEQLTEARRWDQNWTRAAVRAARTHRLGPETDRDRQAETWWRRINGLPSAKPDQTEDRTLERRPATRELIADLVGAADSPEMFELAARVVTENRDELGVACAVVRLYEPQDWVARGYVMTYQRAYTPRWDEAVEAVGPDRVHHDFARRLLVLAVVGAIFGTPCPRVCAGLLTDPSLQTEVTEQVFALAETNVISAKAALAVSLLHPAGTDPIEPLLRRLAARIAATFPWDADEVNDVVHVMGQISAATDAASLRCFREMVLDALHGQSNDLDPMAAPSQWSH
;
A
#
# COMPACT_ATOMS: atom_id res chain seq x y z
N MET A 1 -8.91 45.52 -6.40
CA MET A 1 -9.12 45.84 -7.83
C MET A 1 -10.62 45.81 -8.04
N THR A 2 -11.21 46.90 -8.50
CA THR A 2 -12.66 47.04 -8.68
C THR A 2 -12.91 47.25 -10.16
N ILE A 3 -13.55 46.26 -10.78
CA ILE A 3 -14.13 46.35 -12.12
C ILE A 3 -15.56 46.86 -11.88
N ASP A 4 -15.95 47.95 -12.52
CA ASP A 4 -17.30 48.52 -12.39
C ASP A 4 -18.18 48.10 -13.58
N GLU A 5 -19.50 48.21 -13.42
CA GLU A 5 -20.52 47.82 -14.40
C GLU A 5 -20.42 48.62 -15.71
N THR A 6 -19.70 49.74 -15.71
CA THR A 6 -19.50 50.62 -16.87
C THR A 6 -18.22 50.33 -17.66
N ASP A 7 -17.34 49.45 -17.18
CA ASP A 7 -16.07 49.17 -17.84
C ASP A 7 -16.25 48.21 -19.03
N THR A 8 -15.87 48.67 -20.23
CA THR A 8 -15.79 47.79 -21.42
C THR A 8 -14.62 46.82 -21.30
N LEU A 9 -14.93 45.52 -21.35
CA LEU A 9 -13.97 44.42 -21.33
C LEU A 9 -13.77 43.87 -22.75
N SER A 10 -12.52 43.59 -23.12
CA SER A 10 -12.20 42.75 -24.28
C SER A 10 -12.11 41.30 -23.83
N LEU A 11 -12.88 40.41 -24.46
CA LEU A 11 -12.85 38.99 -24.17
C LEU A 11 -11.65 38.32 -24.86
N GLY A 12 -10.99 37.44 -24.13
CA GLY A 12 -9.91 36.57 -24.57
C GLY A 12 -10.35 35.11 -24.72
N GLU A 13 -9.41 34.23 -25.03
CA GLU A 13 -9.61 32.81 -25.35
C GLU A 13 -8.89 31.92 -24.32
N PHE A 14 -9.52 30.81 -23.93
CA PHE A 14 -8.96 29.88 -22.94
C PHE A 14 -7.69 29.21 -23.47
N GLY A 15 -6.58 29.28 -22.71
CA GLY A 15 -5.27 28.83 -23.17
C GLY A 15 -4.62 29.72 -24.25
N GLY A 16 -5.26 30.84 -24.61
CA GLY A 16 -4.83 31.79 -25.62
C GLY A 16 -4.61 33.19 -25.07
N GLN A 17 -5.31 34.19 -25.63
CA GLN A 17 -5.17 35.58 -25.19
C GLN A 17 -5.97 35.85 -23.90
N PRO A 18 -5.44 36.65 -22.95
CA PRO A 18 -6.19 37.01 -21.75
C PRO A 18 -7.34 37.96 -22.06
N HIS A 19 -8.35 38.01 -21.17
CA HIS A 19 -9.31 39.12 -21.16
C HIS A 19 -8.55 40.43 -20.88
N ARG A 20 -9.06 41.56 -21.35
CA ARG A 20 -8.46 42.88 -21.07
C ARG A 20 -9.47 43.87 -20.54
N THR A 21 -9.08 44.60 -19.50
CA THR A 21 -9.84 45.76 -19.02
C THR A 21 -9.74 46.93 -20.00
N ALA A 22 -10.56 47.96 -19.82
CA ALA A 22 -10.45 49.21 -20.57
C ALA A 22 -9.05 49.87 -20.45
N ALA A 23 -8.34 49.61 -19.35
CA ALA A 23 -6.96 50.02 -19.12
C ALA A 23 -5.90 49.06 -19.73
N ALA A 24 -6.32 48.14 -20.60
CA ALA A 24 -5.52 47.10 -21.25
C ALA A 24 -4.83 46.11 -20.29
N GLN A 25 -5.28 46.03 -19.03
CA GLN A 25 -4.71 45.09 -18.05
C GLN A 25 -5.22 43.67 -18.31
N PRO A 26 -4.35 42.65 -18.31
CA PRO A 26 -4.73 41.28 -18.58
C PRO A 26 -5.45 40.64 -17.37
N ILE A 27 -6.54 39.92 -17.63
CA ILE A 27 -7.21 39.02 -16.69
C ILE A 27 -7.17 37.62 -17.29
N GLU A 28 -6.71 36.65 -16.51
CA GLU A 28 -6.60 35.26 -16.96
C GLU A 28 -7.98 34.70 -17.34
N VAL A 29 -8.05 34.05 -18.50
CA VAL A 29 -9.26 33.32 -18.92
C VAL A 29 -9.31 32.01 -18.15
N THR A 30 -10.36 31.82 -17.37
CA THR A 30 -10.64 30.53 -16.71
C THR A 30 -11.62 29.72 -17.55
N ALA A 31 -11.62 28.40 -17.39
CA ALA A 31 -12.62 27.53 -18.01
C ALA A 31 -14.05 27.94 -17.65
N TRP A 32 -14.27 28.43 -16.42
CA TRP A 32 -15.55 29.01 -16.01
C TRP A 32 -15.94 30.20 -16.90
N SER A 33 -15.02 31.14 -17.12
CA SER A 33 -15.32 32.34 -17.92
C SER A 33 -15.59 32.02 -19.39
N ALA A 34 -14.88 31.06 -19.98
CA ALA A 34 -15.10 30.62 -21.35
C ALA A 34 -16.47 29.92 -21.50
N MET A 35 -16.79 29.00 -20.58
CA MET A 35 -18.10 28.36 -20.52
C MET A 35 -19.24 29.37 -20.32
N ALA A 36 -19.05 30.36 -19.46
CA ALA A 36 -20.02 31.42 -19.22
C ALA A 36 -20.27 32.30 -20.46
N GLN A 37 -19.24 32.59 -21.27
CA GLN A 37 -19.42 33.35 -22.51
C GLN A 37 -20.38 32.68 -23.49
N VAL A 38 -20.41 31.34 -23.53
CA VAL A 38 -21.33 30.56 -24.38
C VAL A 38 -22.69 30.39 -23.72
N ALA A 39 -22.70 30.02 -22.43
CA ALA A 39 -23.94 29.77 -21.67
C ALA A 39 -24.82 31.02 -21.48
N MET A 40 -24.21 32.20 -21.42
CA MET A 40 -24.88 33.47 -21.10
C MET A 40 -25.24 34.31 -22.33
N LEU A 41 -25.15 33.72 -23.54
CA LEU A 41 -25.52 34.42 -24.79
C LEU A 41 -27.02 34.75 -24.87
N ASP A 42 -27.87 33.92 -24.26
CA ASP A 42 -29.31 34.14 -24.22
C ASP A 42 -29.92 33.86 -22.83
N PRO A 43 -31.01 34.55 -22.46
CA PRO A 43 -31.61 34.41 -21.13
C PRO A 43 -32.11 33.00 -20.79
N ASP A 44 -32.49 32.19 -21.79
CA ASP A 44 -33.02 30.85 -21.54
C ASP A 44 -31.89 29.85 -21.26
N SER A 45 -30.78 29.94 -22.00
CA SER A 45 -29.54 29.22 -21.71
C SER A 45 -28.98 29.57 -20.33
N MET A 46 -28.95 30.87 -19.98
CA MET A 46 -28.50 31.35 -18.68
C MET A 46 -29.31 30.74 -17.53
N ARG A 47 -30.64 30.83 -17.60
CA ARG A 47 -31.51 30.27 -16.55
C ARG A 47 -31.32 28.76 -16.39
N LEU A 48 -31.19 28.06 -17.52
CA LEU A 48 -30.99 26.62 -17.52
C LEU A 48 -29.68 26.23 -16.83
N VAL A 49 -28.57 26.89 -17.18
CA VAL A 49 -27.25 26.58 -16.59
C VAL A 49 -27.20 26.94 -15.10
N LEU A 50 -27.79 28.06 -14.70
CA LEU A 50 -27.83 28.47 -13.29
C LEU A 50 -28.64 27.48 -12.43
N ASN A 51 -29.80 27.01 -12.91
CA ASN A 51 -30.57 25.99 -12.20
C ASN A 51 -29.80 24.66 -12.08
N ASP A 52 -29.05 24.29 -13.12
CA ASP A 52 -28.28 23.05 -13.11
C ASP A 52 -27.06 23.11 -12.19
N ILE A 53 -26.44 24.28 -12.01
CA ILE A 53 -25.28 24.44 -11.11
C ILE A 53 -25.65 23.99 -9.70
N ASP A 54 -26.78 24.47 -9.18
CA ASP A 54 -27.25 24.10 -7.84
C ASP A 54 -27.62 22.61 -7.77
N MET A 55 -28.25 22.08 -8.82
CA MET A 55 -28.62 20.67 -8.91
C MET A 55 -27.39 19.75 -8.89
N PHE A 56 -26.38 20.02 -9.72
CA PHE A 56 -25.18 19.19 -9.81
C PHE A 56 -24.28 19.34 -8.57
N ALA A 57 -24.20 20.54 -7.99
CA ALA A 57 -23.50 20.75 -6.73
C ALA A 57 -24.15 19.95 -5.59
N ALA A 58 -25.48 19.95 -5.49
CA ALA A 58 -26.22 19.17 -4.49
C ALA A 58 -26.14 17.65 -4.71
N GLY A 59 -25.93 17.21 -5.96
CA GLY A 59 -25.81 15.79 -6.33
C GLY A 59 -24.47 15.14 -5.93
N VAL A 60 -23.49 15.94 -5.48
CA VAL A 60 -22.18 15.47 -5.02
C VAL A 60 -21.85 16.05 -3.65
N ASN A 61 -20.88 15.48 -2.93
CA ASN A 61 -20.42 16.06 -1.68
C ASN A 61 -19.61 17.34 -1.96
N ASP A 62 -20.15 18.51 -1.62
CA ASP A 62 -19.56 19.84 -1.87
C ASP A 62 -18.44 20.19 -0.88
N CYS A 63 -17.52 19.25 -0.65
CA CYS A 63 -16.31 19.48 0.14
C CYS A 63 -15.12 19.67 -0.81
N GLY A 64 -14.81 20.92 -1.15
CA GLY A 64 -13.69 21.25 -2.03
C GLY A 64 -13.97 21.03 -3.52
N LEU A 65 -15.23 21.09 -3.94
CA LEU A 65 -15.61 21.00 -5.36
C LEU A 65 -15.10 22.22 -6.12
N HIS A 66 -14.53 22.00 -7.30
CA HIS A 66 -14.05 23.11 -8.13
C HIS A 66 -15.25 23.93 -8.64
N PRO A 67 -15.24 25.28 -8.54
CA PRO A 67 -16.40 26.12 -8.83
C PRO A 67 -16.88 26.05 -10.29
N ALA A 68 -16.03 25.64 -11.22
CA ALA A 68 -16.40 25.42 -12.62
C ALA A 68 -17.08 24.07 -12.89
N TRP A 69 -16.99 23.11 -11.95
CA TRP A 69 -17.41 21.74 -12.20
C TRP A 69 -18.93 21.59 -12.41
N PRO A 70 -19.82 22.20 -11.60
CA PRO A 70 -21.27 22.08 -11.83
C PRO A 70 -21.71 22.68 -13.18
N MET A 71 -21.11 23.80 -13.58
CA MET A 71 -21.36 24.41 -14.90
C MET A 71 -20.87 23.49 -16.03
N ALA A 72 -19.68 22.88 -15.88
CA ALA A 72 -19.15 21.93 -16.84
C ALA A 72 -20.08 20.71 -17.02
N MET A 73 -20.68 20.20 -15.94
CA MET A 73 -21.68 19.12 -16.01
C MET A 73 -22.96 19.55 -16.76
N SER A 74 -23.44 20.77 -16.54
CA SER A 74 -24.57 21.33 -17.29
C SER A 74 -24.28 21.46 -18.78
N ILE A 75 -23.06 21.90 -19.13
CA ILE A 75 -22.62 22.04 -20.52
C ILE A 75 -22.44 20.68 -21.19
N ALA A 76 -21.76 19.74 -20.53
CA ALA A 76 -21.45 18.42 -21.08
C ALA A 76 -22.70 17.57 -21.38
N THR A 77 -23.83 17.84 -20.70
CA THR A 77 -25.08 17.11 -20.89
C THR A 77 -25.92 17.62 -22.07
N ARG A 78 -25.51 18.69 -22.77
CA ARG A 78 -26.36 19.36 -23.76
C ARG A 78 -25.60 19.76 -25.03
N GLU A 79 -26.12 19.29 -26.17
CA GLU A 79 -25.55 19.59 -27.50
C GLU A 79 -25.53 21.09 -27.84
N ARG A 80 -26.45 21.89 -27.27
CA ARG A 80 -26.54 23.33 -27.55
C ARG A 80 -25.33 24.14 -27.08
N PHE A 81 -24.45 23.55 -26.26
CA PHE A 81 -23.25 24.18 -25.73
C PHE A 81 -21.97 23.60 -26.33
N VAL A 82 -22.03 23.09 -27.56
CA VAL A 82 -20.89 22.47 -28.26
C VAL A 82 -19.65 23.38 -28.30
N ASP A 83 -19.84 24.70 -28.41
CA ASP A 83 -18.76 25.69 -28.46
C ASP A 83 -17.97 25.82 -27.14
N ALA A 84 -18.49 25.26 -26.03
CA ALA A 84 -17.83 25.22 -24.72
C ALA A 84 -17.54 23.79 -24.23
N ALA A 85 -17.70 22.79 -25.12
CA ALA A 85 -17.58 21.39 -24.75
C ALA A 85 -16.15 20.98 -24.36
N ASP A 86 -15.13 21.63 -24.95
CA ASP A 86 -13.73 21.34 -24.68
C ASP A 86 -13.32 21.83 -23.28
N GLU A 87 -13.76 23.03 -22.88
CA GLU A 87 -13.57 23.56 -21.54
C GLU A 87 -14.29 22.71 -20.50
N ALA A 88 -15.54 22.34 -20.76
CA ALA A 88 -16.31 21.48 -19.87
C ALA A 88 -15.62 20.11 -19.69
N ARG A 89 -15.13 19.50 -20.77
CA ARG A 89 -14.36 18.25 -20.73
C ARG A 89 -13.08 18.41 -19.91
N SER A 90 -12.34 19.51 -20.09
CA SER A 90 -11.14 19.80 -19.30
C SER A 90 -11.45 19.90 -17.80
N VAL A 91 -12.52 20.60 -17.43
CA VAL A 91 -12.92 20.76 -16.03
C VAL A 91 -13.36 19.43 -15.42
N ILE A 92 -14.21 18.65 -16.09
CA ILE A 92 -14.70 17.37 -15.58
C ILE A 92 -13.55 16.38 -15.41
N THR A 93 -12.64 16.29 -16.38
CA THR A 93 -11.51 15.36 -16.30
C THR A 93 -10.53 15.70 -15.18
N GLN A 94 -10.29 16.99 -14.93
CA GLN A 94 -9.31 17.46 -13.94
C GLN A 94 -9.86 17.64 -12.53
N HIS A 95 -11.16 17.91 -12.40
CA HIS A 95 -11.75 18.38 -11.15
C HIS A 95 -12.98 17.60 -10.69
N SER A 96 -13.25 16.43 -11.29
CA SER A 96 -14.29 15.55 -10.75
C SER A 96 -13.97 15.13 -9.32
N PRO A 97 -14.99 15.03 -8.45
CA PRO A 97 -14.79 14.74 -7.04
C PRO A 97 -14.16 13.36 -6.83
N SER A 98 -13.22 13.28 -5.89
CA SER A 98 -12.63 11.99 -5.47
C SER A 98 -13.54 11.20 -4.52
N SER A 99 -14.54 11.87 -3.92
CA SER A 99 -15.56 11.22 -3.08
C SER A 99 -16.50 10.34 -3.92
N PRO A 100 -17.08 9.27 -3.35
CA PRO A 100 -18.03 8.42 -4.06
C PRO A 100 -19.23 9.23 -4.59
N VAL A 101 -19.47 9.13 -5.90
CA VAL A 101 -20.64 9.71 -6.56
C VAL A 101 -21.72 8.64 -6.65
N ILE A 102 -22.90 8.91 -6.06
CA ILE A 102 -24.00 7.94 -5.99
C ILE A 102 -24.95 8.09 -7.20
N ASP A 103 -25.10 9.31 -7.73
CA ASP A 103 -26.02 9.59 -8.83
C ASP A 103 -25.55 8.94 -10.15
N PRO A 104 -26.31 7.97 -10.71
CA PRO A 104 -25.94 7.29 -11.95
C PRO A 104 -25.85 8.22 -13.17
N ALA A 105 -26.65 9.29 -13.24
CA ALA A 105 -26.63 10.22 -14.36
C ALA A 105 -25.35 11.06 -14.38
N ILE A 106 -24.87 11.44 -13.19
CA ILE A 106 -23.57 12.12 -13.02
C ILE A 106 -22.44 11.18 -13.42
N VAL A 107 -22.44 9.94 -12.90
CA VAL A 107 -21.41 8.93 -13.25
C VAL A 107 -21.39 8.65 -14.75
N GLN A 108 -22.56 8.55 -15.39
CA GLN A 108 -22.67 8.34 -16.83
C GLN A 108 -22.07 9.51 -17.63
N THR A 109 -22.39 10.74 -17.24
CA THR A 109 -21.84 11.94 -17.89
C THR A 109 -20.31 11.99 -17.77
N ILE A 110 -19.77 11.76 -16.57
CA ILE A 110 -18.32 11.68 -16.35
C ILE A 110 -17.72 10.57 -17.23
N SER A 111 -18.38 9.42 -17.32
CA SER A 111 -17.92 8.28 -18.13
C SER A 111 -17.83 8.62 -19.61
N ASP A 112 -18.86 9.29 -20.15
CA ASP A 112 -18.88 9.71 -21.56
C ASP A 112 -17.83 10.78 -21.86
N VAL A 113 -17.62 11.72 -20.94
CA VAL A 113 -16.56 12.74 -21.04
C VAL A 113 -15.17 12.10 -21.00
N VAL A 114 -14.93 11.16 -20.09
CA VAL A 114 -13.66 10.41 -20.03
C VAL A 114 -13.45 9.58 -21.29
N ARG A 115 -14.49 8.91 -21.80
CA ARG A 115 -14.44 8.13 -23.05
C ARG A 115 -14.09 9.01 -24.25
N SER A 116 -14.69 10.18 -24.35
CA SER A 116 -14.36 11.18 -25.38
C SER A 116 -12.92 11.68 -25.26
N SER A 117 -12.41 11.83 -24.04
CA SER A 117 -11.03 12.31 -23.76
C SER A 117 -9.96 11.25 -24.01
N ALA A 118 -10.33 9.97 -23.93
CA ALA A 118 -9.43 8.83 -24.06
C ALA A 118 -9.04 8.50 -25.51
N GLY A 119 -9.60 9.22 -26.48
CA GLY A 119 -9.37 8.95 -27.90
C GLY A 119 -10.00 7.63 -28.36
N THR A 120 -9.57 7.15 -29.52
CA THR A 120 -10.12 5.94 -30.16
C THR A 120 -9.17 4.74 -30.06
N GLY A 121 -7.87 4.99 -29.91
CA GLY A 121 -6.86 3.94 -29.81
C GLY A 121 -6.63 3.43 -28.38
N THR A 122 -6.04 2.24 -28.28
CA THR A 122 -5.57 1.66 -27.00
C THR A 122 -4.41 2.46 -26.40
N ALA A 123 -3.50 2.98 -27.24
CA ALA A 123 -2.38 3.81 -26.80
C ALA A 123 -2.84 5.14 -26.21
N GLU A 124 -3.79 5.79 -26.88
CA GLU A 124 -4.40 7.04 -26.44
C GLU A 124 -5.15 6.86 -25.12
N ALA A 125 -5.88 5.74 -24.98
CA ALA A 125 -6.58 5.40 -23.75
C ALA A 125 -5.62 5.22 -22.57
N LEU A 126 -4.47 4.55 -22.77
CA LEU A 126 -3.44 4.44 -21.73
C LEU A 126 -2.89 5.81 -21.32
N GLU A 127 -2.59 6.66 -22.31
CA GLU A 127 -2.01 7.97 -22.03
C GLU A 127 -3.02 8.90 -21.37
N ALA A 128 -4.30 8.78 -21.70
CA ALA A 128 -5.38 9.45 -20.98
C ALA A 128 -5.45 8.95 -19.54
N ALA A 129 -5.49 7.64 -19.31
CA ALA A 129 -5.56 7.07 -17.97
C ALA A 129 -4.38 7.49 -17.07
N ARG A 130 -3.17 7.64 -17.64
CA ARG A 130 -2.00 8.14 -16.91
C ARG A 130 -2.05 9.61 -16.53
N ARG A 131 -2.76 10.42 -17.32
CA ARG A 131 -2.91 11.87 -17.12
C ARG A 131 -4.06 12.23 -16.17
N MET A 132 -5.07 11.37 -16.05
CA MET A 132 -6.22 11.63 -15.17
C MET A 132 -5.77 11.72 -13.70
N PRO A 133 -6.28 12.70 -12.94
CA PRO A 133 -6.09 12.75 -11.48
C PRO A 133 -6.71 11.54 -10.79
N ASP A 134 -6.18 11.20 -9.62
CA ASP A 134 -6.68 10.08 -8.82
C ASP A 134 -8.15 10.31 -8.41
N GLY A 135 -8.99 9.29 -8.59
CA GLY A 135 -10.43 9.39 -8.34
C GLY A 135 -11.24 8.62 -9.38
N LEU A 136 -12.51 9.00 -9.54
CA LEU A 136 -13.45 8.32 -10.42
C LEU A 136 -13.02 8.39 -11.90
N THR A 137 -12.48 9.53 -12.36
CA THR A 137 -12.04 9.70 -13.75
C THR A 137 -10.87 8.78 -14.12
N ALA A 138 -9.88 8.63 -13.23
CA ALA A 138 -8.79 7.67 -13.41
C ALA A 138 -9.30 6.22 -13.43
N GLN A 139 -10.23 5.85 -12.54
CA GLN A 139 -10.82 4.50 -12.50
C GLN A 139 -11.56 4.15 -13.80
N ILE A 140 -12.36 5.09 -14.32
CA ILE A 140 -13.06 4.91 -15.60
C ILE A 140 -12.06 4.83 -16.76
N ALA A 141 -11.06 5.71 -16.79
CA ALA A 141 -10.06 5.72 -17.86
C ALA A 141 -9.24 4.43 -17.88
N ASP A 142 -8.85 3.91 -16.72
CA ASP A 142 -8.15 2.62 -16.59
C ASP A 142 -9.04 1.46 -17.06
N ALA A 143 -10.32 1.43 -16.67
CA ALA A 143 -11.26 0.40 -17.11
C ALA A 143 -11.46 0.40 -18.64
N LEU A 144 -11.59 1.59 -19.23
CA LEU A 144 -11.70 1.78 -20.67
C LEU A 144 -10.43 1.34 -21.40
N TYR A 145 -9.25 1.73 -20.88
CA TYR A 145 -7.97 1.26 -21.41
C TYR A 145 -7.88 -0.26 -21.39
N LEU A 146 -8.16 -0.89 -20.24
CA LEU A 146 -8.07 -2.35 -20.08
C LEU A 146 -9.03 -3.08 -21.01
N SER A 147 -10.27 -2.59 -21.15
CA SER A 147 -11.28 -3.16 -22.04
C SER A 147 -10.83 -3.16 -23.50
N ARG A 148 -10.14 -2.09 -23.93
CA ARG A 148 -9.51 -2.01 -25.26
C ARG A 148 -8.27 -2.89 -25.36
N ALA A 149 -7.41 -2.86 -24.36
CA ALA A 149 -6.12 -3.57 -24.35
C ALA A 149 -6.28 -5.09 -24.49
N ILE A 150 -7.29 -5.68 -23.85
CA ILE A 150 -7.57 -7.13 -23.97
C ILE A 150 -8.16 -7.51 -25.34
N CYS A 151 -8.70 -6.56 -26.10
CA CYS A 151 -9.29 -6.77 -27.42
C CYS A 151 -8.38 -6.36 -28.59
N ASP A 152 -7.28 -5.65 -28.34
CA ASP A 152 -6.39 -5.11 -29.37
C ASP A 152 -5.24 -6.07 -29.66
N ASP A 153 -5.35 -6.81 -30.76
CA ASP A 153 -4.31 -7.74 -31.24
C ASP A 153 -2.93 -7.08 -31.36
N ARG A 154 -2.86 -5.85 -31.91
CA ARG A 154 -1.57 -5.16 -32.09
C ARG A 154 -0.97 -4.78 -30.75
N TRP A 155 -1.82 -4.46 -29.77
CA TRP A 155 -1.38 -4.18 -28.42
C TRP A 155 -0.83 -5.43 -27.72
N LEU A 156 -1.55 -6.54 -27.84
CA LEU A 156 -1.15 -7.82 -27.28
C LEU A 156 0.16 -8.36 -27.90
N ASP A 157 0.47 -7.99 -29.15
CA ASP A 157 1.71 -8.36 -29.86
C ASP A 157 2.98 -7.65 -29.37
N ARG A 158 2.82 -6.56 -28.62
CA ARG A 158 3.95 -5.70 -28.24
C ARG A 158 5.05 -6.48 -27.51
N PRO A 159 6.33 -6.13 -27.73
CA PRO A 159 7.42 -6.72 -26.97
C PRO A 159 7.32 -6.33 -25.49
N GLY A 160 7.68 -7.25 -24.62
CA GLY A 160 7.69 -7.05 -23.16
C GLY A 160 6.30 -7.12 -22.50
N PRO A 161 6.21 -6.81 -21.20
CA PRO A 161 4.96 -6.79 -20.45
C PRO A 161 4.00 -5.72 -21.00
N ILE A 162 2.71 -6.03 -21.05
CA ILE A 162 1.69 -5.03 -21.40
C ILE A 162 1.68 -3.95 -20.30
N PRO A 163 1.77 -2.65 -20.65
CA PRO A 163 1.70 -1.59 -19.67
C PRO A 163 0.34 -1.61 -18.96
N LEU A 164 0.33 -1.31 -17.66
CA LEU A 164 -0.91 -1.21 -16.91
C LEU A 164 -1.15 0.23 -16.51
N GLY A 165 -2.42 0.50 -16.20
CA GLY A 165 -2.86 1.71 -15.52
C GLY A 165 -2.38 1.78 -14.07
N ARG A 166 -2.92 2.75 -13.32
CA ARG A 166 -2.60 2.89 -11.89
C ARG A 166 -3.53 2.02 -11.01
N THR A 167 -4.72 1.73 -11.51
CA THR A 167 -5.77 1.03 -10.76
C THR A 167 -5.56 -0.49 -10.81
N GLY A 168 -5.51 -1.11 -9.64
CA GLY A 168 -5.65 -2.56 -9.45
C GLY A 168 -7.00 -2.92 -8.82
N TYR A 169 -7.48 -4.14 -9.08
CA TYR A 169 -8.79 -4.66 -8.64
C TYR A 169 -8.68 -5.80 -7.62
N HIS A 170 -7.52 -6.05 -7.01
CA HIS A 170 -7.37 -7.08 -5.96
C HIS A 170 -8.38 -6.86 -4.82
N GLY A 171 -9.35 -7.78 -4.69
CA GLY A 171 -10.41 -7.71 -3.68
C GLY A 171 -11.40 -6.55 -3.86
N ARG A 172 -11.42 -5.90 -5.03
CA ARG A 172 -12.30 -4.76 -5.35
C ARG A 172 -13.30 -5.15 -6.44
N ALA A 173 -14.42 -4.42 -6.51
CA ALA A 173 -15.37 -4.59 -7.59
C ALA A 173 -14.73 -4.20 -8.94
N VAL A 174 -14.86 -5.08 -9.93
CA VAL A 174 -14.40 -4.83 -11.29
C VAL A 174 -15.49 -4.06 -12.05
N PRO A 175 -15.15 -3.00 -12.80
CA PRO A 175 -16.11 -2.25 -13.60
C PRO A 175 -16.88 -3.14 -14.59
N ALA A 176 -18.19 -2.89 -14.74
CA ALA A 176 -19.08 -3.71 -15.56
C ALA A 176 -18.61 -3.80 -17.03
N GLU A 177 -18.20 -2.66 -17.62
CA GLU A 177 -17.68 -2.59 -19.00
C GLU A 177 -16.49 -3.53 -19.22
N LEU A 178 -15.58 -3.63 -18.25
CA LEU A 178 -14.44 -4.53 -18.31
C LEU A 178 -14.85 -5.99 -18.13
N LEU A 179 -15.74 -6.29 -17.18
CA LEU A 179 -16.27 -7.65 -16.98
C LEU A 179 -17.01 -8.18 -18.22
N GLU A 180 -17.75 -7.32 -18.92
CA GLU A 180 -18.46 -7.66 -20.15
C GLU A 180 -17.51 -7.92 -21.33
N ALA A 181 -16.37 -7.22 -21.39
CA ALA A 181 -15.39 -7.36 -22.47
C ALA A 181 -14.55 -8.67 -22.37
N ILE A 182 -14.31 -9.18 -21.15
CA ILE A 182 -13.44 -10.34 -20.91
C ILE A 182 -13.86 -11.61 -21.67
N PRO A 183 -15.13 -12.07 -21.63
CA PRO A 183 -15.53 -13.29 -22.33
C PRO A 183 -15.32 -13.23 -23.84
N SER A 184 -15.61 -12.08 -24.48
CA SER A 184 -15.36 -11.88 -25.91
C SER A 184 -13.87 -11.85 -26.23
N ALA A 185 -13.07 -11.17 -25.41
CA ALA A 185 -11.62 -11.08 -25.58
C ALA A 185 -10.96 -12.46 -25.49
N LEU A 186 -11.35 -13.28 -24.50
CA LEU A 186 -10.82 -14.64 -24.34
C LEU A 186 -11.21 -15.57 -25.49
N ARG A 187 -12.44 -15.48 -26.02
CA ARG A 187 -12.86 -16.22 -27.21
C ARG A 187 -12.03 -15.84 -28.43
N ALA A 188 -11.91 -14.54 -28.71
CA ALA A 188 -11.12 -14.04 -29.84
C ALA A 188 -9.63 -14.42 -29.71
N ALA A 189 -9.08 -14.34 -28.49
CA ALA A 189 -7.72 -14.80 -28.20
C ALA A 189 -7.55 -16.30 -28.46
N GLY A 190 -8.52 -17.13 -28.04
CA GLY A 190 -8.54 -18.57 -28.29
C GLY A 190 -8.50 -18.93 -29.78
N ASP A 191 -9.23 -18.18 -30.62
CA ASP A 191 -9.23 -18.35 -32.08
C ASP A 191 -7.87 -18.01 -32.72
N ARG A 192 -7.10 -17.11 -32.10
CA ARG A 192 -5.77 -16.69 -32.58
C ARG A 192 -4.64 -17.58 -32.09
N GLY A 193 -4.74 -18.12 -30.88
CA GLY A 193 -3.77 -19.07 -30.35
C GLY A 193 -3.47 -18.95 -28.85
N PRO A 194 -2.72 -19.92 -28.29
CA PRO A 194 -2.39 -19.98 -26.87
C PRO A 194 -1.57 -18.78 -26.37
N ASP A 195 -0.75 -18.17 -27.23
CA ASP A 195 0.02 -16.97 -26.89
C ASP A 195 -0.92 -15.81 -26.55
N ARG A 196 -2.00 -15.62 -27.30
CA ARG A 196 -2.98 -14.55 -27.07
C ARG A 196 -3.76 -14.76 -25.80
N VAL A 197 -4.19 -15.99 -25.56
CA VAL A 197 -4.86 -16.36 -24.31
C VAL A 197 -3.99 -16.01 -23.10
N LEU A 198 -2.70 -16.35 -23.16
CA LEU A 198 -1.76 -16.05 -22.08
C LEU A 198 -1.50 -14.55 -21.91
N ARG A 199 -1.53 -13.77 -23.00
CA ARG A 199 -1.36 -12.31 -22.95
C ARG A 199 -2.56 -11.61 -22.34
N VAL A 200 -3.78 -12.05 -22.65
CA VAL A 200 -5.00 -11.55 -21.98
C VAL A 200 -5.00 -11.95 -20.52
N ALA A 201 -4.71 -13.22 -20.22
CA ALA A 201 -4.63 -13.72 -18.85
C ALA A 201 -3.59 -12.95 -18.00
N ASP A 202 -2.42 -12.66 -18.55
CA ASP A 202 -1.39 -11.88 -17.86
C ASP A 202 -1.89 -10.49 -17.42
N ILE A 203 -2.66 -9.80 -18.28
CA ILE A 203 -3.28 -8.52 -17.92
C ILE A 203 -4.24 -8.71 -16.76
N LEU A 204 -5.12 -9.72 -16.82
CA LEU A 204 -6.11 -9.96 -15.76
C LEU A 204 -5.45 -10.25 -14.41
N PHE A 205 -4.42 -11.12 -14.38
CA PHE A 205 -3.67 -11.44 -13.16
C PHE A 205 -2.95 -10.22 -12.58
N ARG A 206 -2.24 -9.46 -13.41
CA ARG A 206 -1.43 -8.33 -12.93
C ARG A 206 -2.27 -7.13 -12.49
N VAL A 207 -3.50 -7.00 -12.99
CA VAL A 207 -4.46 -6.01 -12.49
C VAL A 207 -5.22 -6.55 -11.27
N GLY A 208 -5.21 -7.86 -11.04
CA GLY A 208 -5.83 -8.48 -9.86
C GLY A 208 -7.30 -8.83 -10.03
N ILE A 209 -7.71 -9.13 -11.26
CA ILE A 209 -9.07 -9.58 -11.57
C ILE A 209 -9.15 -11.09 -11.33
N ASP A 210 -9.98 -11.49 -10.37
CA ASP A 210 -10.27 -12.90 -10.09
C ASP A 210 -11.30 -13.43 -11.12
N TYR A 211 -10.80 -13.97 -12.22
CA TYR A 211 -11.60 -14.57 -13.29
C TYR A 211 -11.19 -16.02 -13.51
N ASP A 212 -12.15 -16.94 -13.58
CA ASP A 212 -11.85 -18.36 -13.80
C ASP A 212 -11.38 -18.60 -15.25
N LEU A 213 -10.08 -18.81 -15.40
CA LEU A 213 -9.42 -19.10 -16.67
C LEU A 213 -9.20 -20.60 -16.91
N SER A 214 -9.65 -21.47 -16.00
CA SER A 214 -9.35 -22.90 -16.01
C SER A 214 -9.77 -23.55 -17.33
N ARG A 215 -10.98 -23.26 -17.80
CA ARG A 215 -11.52 -23.81 -19.04
C ARG A 215 -10.72 -23.34 -20.26
N VAL A 216 -10.44 -22.05 -20.35
CA VAL A 216 -9.72 -21.47 -21.51
C VAL A 216 -8.29 -22.00 -21.58
N PHE A 217 -7.63 -22.16 -20.43
CA PHE A 217 -6.31 -22.79 -20.37
C PHE A 217 -6.36 -24.26 -20.79
N GLN A 218 -7.35 -25.02 -20.34
CA GLN A 218 -7.53 -26.43 -20.73
C GLN A 218 -7.77 -26.59 -22.24
N GLU A 219 -8.57 -25.72 -22.84
CA GLU A 219 -8.94 -25.79 -24.26
C GLU A 219 -7.80 -25.33 -25.19
N HIS A 220 -7.08 -24.25 -24.84
CA HIS A 220 -6.13 -23.61 -25.77
C HIS A 220 -4.65 -23.74 -25.35
N VAL A 221 -4.33 -23.64 -24.05
CA VAL A 221 -2.93 -23.52 -23.58
C VAL A 221 -2.30 -24.88 -23.29
N LEU A 222 -2.98 -25.73 -22.51
CA LEU A 222 -2.42 -27.02 -22.09
C LEU A 222 -2.12 -27.97 -23.27
N PRO A 223 -2.94 -28.05 -24.34
CA PRO A 223 -2.59 -28.87 -25.50
C PRO A 223 -1.30 -28.40 -26.19
N ALA A 224 -1.07 -27.09 -26.27
CA ALA A 224 0.14 -26.53 -26.86
C ALA A 224 1.40 -26.79 -26.01
N LEU A 225 1.27 -26.78 -24.68
CA LEU A 225 2.37 -27.11 -23.77
C LEU A 225 2.73 -28.61 -23.77
N ARG A 226 1.77 -29.48 -24.09
CA ARG A 226 1.99 -30.94 -24.21
C ARG A 226 2.67 -31.35 -25.52
N ASP A 227 2.62 -30.52 -26.56
CA ASP A 227 3.37 -30.72 -27.82
C ASP A 227 4.74 -30.02 -27.72
N PRO A 228 5.87 -30.76 -27.70
CA PRO A 228 7.20 -30.16 -27.53
C PRO A 228 7.56 -29.08 -28.57
N ARG A 229 7.05 -29.18 -29.80
CA ARG A 229 7.33 -28.19 -30.85
C ARG A 229 6.54 -26.91 -30.63
N GLN A 230 5.28 -27.03 -30.24
CA GLN A 230 4.43 -25.88 -29.94
C GLN A 230 4.85 -25.20 -28.64
N ALA A 231 5.16 -25.98 -27.60
CA ALA A 231 5.69 -25.51 -26.35
C ALA A 231 6.95 -24.65 -26.54
N ARG A 232 7.94 -25.13 -27.32
CA ARG A 232 9.15 -24.33 -27.61
C ARG A 232 8.85 -23.01 -28.31
N ARG A 233 7.93 -23.00 -29.28
CA ARG A 233 7.51 -21.75 -29.95
C ARG A 233 6.83 -20.79 -28.98
N LEU A 234 5.95 -21.32 -28.14
CA LEU A 234 5.22 -20.56 -27.13
C LEU A 234 6.18 -19.92 -26.12
N MET A 235 7.12 -20.69 -25.59
CA MET A 235 8.13 -20.22 -24.63
C MET A 235 9.07 -19.17 -25.24
N LEU A 236 9.54 -19.38 -26.49
CA LEU A 236 10.38 -18.39 -27.20
C LEU A 236 9.61 -17.10 -27.50
N GLY A 237 8.33 -17.21 -27.86
CA GLY A 237 7.48 -16.06 -28.15
C GLY A 237 7.06 -15.27 -26.91
N LEU A 238 6.80 -15.96 -25.80
CA LEU A 238 6.28 -15.36 -24.58
C LEU A 238 7.35 -14.97 -23.57
N GLY A 239 8.49 -15.67 -23.45
CA GLY A 239 9.63 -15.32 -22.59
C GLY A 239 9.27 -14.55 -21.30
N GLY A 240 9.97 -13.44 -21.04
CA GLY A 240 9.66 -12.49 -19.96
C GLY A 240 8.51 -11.52 -20.25
N ARG A 241 7.61 -11.85 -21.18
CA ARG A 241 6.45 -11.02 -21.55
C ARG A 241 5.20 -11.34 -20.72
N ILE A 242 5.22 -12.43 -19.96
CA ILE A 242 4.16 -12.80 -19.01
C ILE A 242 4.74 -12.92 -17.60
N SER A 243 3.90 -12.64 -16.61
CA SER A 243 4.23 -12.67 -15.19
C SER A 243 4.41 -14.10 -14.65
N ILE A 244 5.05 -14.19 -13.49
CA ILE A 244 5.17 -15.43 -12.72
C ILE A 244 3.77 -15.93 -12.31
N ASP A 245 2.87 -15.04 -11.89
CA ASP A 245 1.52 -15.42 -11.45
C ASP A 245 0.70 -16.06 -12.58
N CYS A 246 0.80 -15.53 -13.81
CA CYS A 246 0.17 -16.14 -14.98
C CYS A 246 0.72 -17.57 -15.24
N ARG A 247 2.05 -17.77 -15.16
CA ARG A 247 2.67 -19.10 -15.31
C ARG A 247 2.24 -20.07 -14.21
N LEU A 248 2.18 -19.61 -12.96
CA LEU A 248 1.73 -20.43 -11.84
C LEU A 248 0.24 -20.81 -11.98
N ALA A 249 -0.62 -19.93 -12.47
CA ALA A 249 -2.01 -20.25 -12.75
C ALA A 249 -2.16 -21.36 -13.80
N VAL A 250 -1.37 -21.31 -14.88
CA VAL A 250 -1.30 -22.38 -15.88
C VAL A 250 -0.85 -23.70 -15.24
N ALA A 251 0.19 -23.66 -14.40
CA ALA A 251 0.68 -24.84 -13.69
C ALA A 251 -0.38 -25.44 -12.75
N SER A 252 -1.13 -24.59 -12.03
CA SER A 252 -2.23 -25.01 -11.15
C SER A 252 -3.31 -25.78 -11.92
N VAL A 253 -3.79 -25.23 -13.04
CA VAL A 253 -4.81 -25.87 -13.89
C VAL A 253 -4.29 -27.18 -14.48
N MET A 254 -3.01 -27.22 -14.87
CA MET A 254 -2.38 -28.42 -15.39
C MET A 254 -2.27 -29.54 -14.34
N MET A 255 -1.89 -29.20 -13.10
CA MET A 255 -1.83 -30.15 -11.99
C MET A 255 -3.21 -30.67 -11.58
N ALA A 256 -4.26 -29.84 -11.69
CA ALA A 256 -5.64 -30.24 -11.41
C ALA A 256 -6.19 -31.32 -12.36
N GLN A 257 -5.60 -31.46 -13.56
CA GLN A 257 -6.00 -32.45 -14.57
C GLN A 257 -5.29 -33.80 -14.41
N GLY A 258 -4.23 -33.89 -13.61
CA GLY A 258 -3.41 -35.09 -13.46
C GLY A 258 -3.72 -35.86 -12.19
N GLU A 259 -4.53 -36.91 -12.27
CA GLU A 259 -4.54 -37.97 -11.26
C GLU A 259 -3.81 -39.22 -11.80
N PRO A 260 -2.78 -39.75 -11.09
CA PRO A 260 -2.16 -39.23 -9.87
C PRO A 260 -1.10 -38.12 -10.12
N PRO A 261 -0.84 -37.24 -9.13
CA PRO A 261 0.08 -36.09 -9.19
C PRO A 261 1.54 -36.42 -9.58
N ASP A 262 1.95 -37.70 -9.53
CA ASP A 262 3.26 -38.17 -10.01
C ASP A 262 3.44 -37.98 -11.53
N HIS A 263 2.35 -37.84 -12.29
CA HIS A 263 2.41 -37.65 -13.74
C HIS A 263 2.66 -36.19 -14.17
N PHE A 264 2.51 -35.21 -13.27
CA PHE A 264 2.74 -33.80 -13.62
C PHE A 264 4.16 -33.57 -14.14
N ALA A 265 5.15 -34.08 -13.40
CA ALA A 265 6.54 -34.00 -13.81
C ALA A 265 6.81 -34.93 -15.02
N ALA A 266 6.21 -36.12 -15.07
CA ALA A 266 6.53 -37.13 -16.10
C ALA A 266 5.98 -36.80 -17.51
N GLN A 267 4.90 -36.02 -17.62
CA GLN A 267 4.23 -35.71 -18.89
C GLN A 267 4.81 -34.48 -19.61
N LEU A 268 5.67 -33.69 -18.95
CA LEU A 268 6.20 -32.44 -19.48
C LEU A 268 7.61 -32.60 -20.04
N ASP A 269 7.93 -31.83 -21.07
CA ASP A 269 9.32 -31.63 -21.49
C ASP A 269 10.05 -30.79 -20.43
N ASP A 270 11.33 -31.09 -20.20
CA ASP A 270 12.14 -30.39 -19.19
C ASP A 270 12.16 -28.87 -19.41
N ALA A 271 12.12 -28.42 -20.67
CA ALA A 271 12.10 -26.99 -20.99
C ALA A 271 10.81 -26.30 -20.52
N VAL A 272 9.66 -27.00 -20.54
CA VAL A 272 8.39 -26.46 -20.06
C VAL A 272 8.41 -26.35 -18.54
N LEU A 273 8.99 -27.34 -17.87
CA LEU A 273 9.12 -27.33 -16.42
C LEU A 273 10.07 -26.24 -15.94
N ASP A 274 11.21 -26.06 -16.62
CA ASP A 274 12.12 -24.93 -16.39
C ASP A 274 11.40 -23.60 -16.61
N TRP A 275 10.68 -23.43 -17.72
CA TRP A 275 9.94 -22.21 -18.02
C TRP A 275 8.86 -21.88 -16.98
N LEU A 276 8.14 -22.87 -16.46
CA LEU A 276 7.15 -22.66 -15.38
C LEU A 276 7.81 -22.33 -14.04
N SER A 277 9.00 -22.86 -13.79
CA SER A 277 9.74 -22.68 -12.54
C SER A 277 10.64 -21.45 -12.49
N ASP A 278 10.89 -20.83 -13.65
CA ASP A 278 11.78 -19.69 -13.81
C ASP A 278 11.25 -18.46 -13.06
N GLY A 279 12.10 -17.86 -12.21
CA GLY A 279 11.74 -16.77 -11.30
C GLY A 279 10.85 -17.18 -10.11
N VAL A 280 10.42 -18.45 -10.02
CA VAL A 280 9.61 -18.94 -8.89
C VAL A 280 10.53 -19.28 -7.72
N THR A 281 10.32 -18.63 -6.58
CA THR A 281 11.00 -19.00 -5.33
C THR A 281 10.21 -20.10 -4.62
N ALA A 282 10.88 -21.19 -4.25
CA ALA A 282 10.28 -22.25 -3.44
C ALA A 282 9.77 -21.71 -2.09
N PRO A 283 8.56 -22.11 -1.64
CA PRO A 283 8.00 -21.64 -0.39
C PRO A 283 8.85 -21.99 0.84
N SER A 284 8.59 -21.31 1.94
CA SER A 284 9.19 -21.65 3.22
C SER A 284 8.68 -22.93 3.84
N ALA A 285 9.44 -23.51 4.77
CA ALA A 285 8.96 -24.63 5.57
C ALA A 285 7.63 -24.31 6.28
N GLU A 286 7.45 -23.07 6.78
CA GLU A 286 6.18 -22.60 7.36
C GLU A 286 5.09 -22.53 6.29
N GLN A 287 5.36 -21.88 5.15
CA GLN A 287 4.42 -21.79 4.02
C GLN A 287 4.05 -23.16 3.44
N LEU A 288 4.96 -24.15 3.49
CA LEU A 288 4.72 -25.54 3.09
C LEU A 288 3.84 -26.27 4.10
N THR A 289 3.88 -25.88 5.37
CA THR A 289 3.04 -26.43 6.44
C THR A 289 1.61 -25.87 6.35
N GLU A 290 1.48 -24.60 5.98
CA GLU A 290 0.19 -23.92 5.79
C GLU A 290 -0.39 -24.10 4.38
N ALA A 291 0.40 -24.61 3.43
CA ALA A 291 0.01 -24.79 2.03
C ALA A 291 -1.22 -25.69 1.90
N ARG A 292 -2.32 -25.10 1.45
CA ARG A 292 -3.55 -25.80 1.07
C ARG A 292 -3.49 -26.15 -0.40
N ARG A 293 -4.02 -27.31 -0.75
CA ARG A 293 -4.07 -27.77 -2.14
C ARG A 293 -4.65 -26.68 -3.04
N TRP A 294 -3.96 -26.39 -4.14
CA TRP A 294 -4.32 -25.38 -5.14
C TRP A 294 -4.15 -23.91 -4.72
N ASP A 295 -3.67 -23.62 -3.51
CA ASP A 295 -3.26 -22.26 -3.18
C ASP A 295 -1.93 -21.89 -3.88
N GLN A 296 -1.56 -20.61 -3.80
CA GLN A 296 -0.35 -20.10 -4.45
C GLN A 296 0.92 -20.73 -3.85
N ASN A 297 0.96 -21.01 -2.55
CA ASN A 297 2.11 -21.63 -1.88
C ASN A 297 2.29 -23.08 -2.34
N TRP A 298 1.22 -23.86 -2.36
CA TRP A 298 1.17 -25.22 -2.84
C TRP A 298 1.58 -25.31 -4.30
N THR A 299 1.07 -24.42 -5.15
CA THR A 299 1.39 -24.39 -6.59
C THR A 299 2.88 -24.09 -6.82
N ARG A 300 3.44 -23.09 -6.11
CA ARG A 300 4.89 -22.80 -6.16
C ARG A 300 5.73 -23.97 -5.67
N ALA A 301 5.34 -24.59 -4.56
CA ALA A 301 6.02 -25.76 -4.00
C ALA A 301 6.02 -26.92 -4.98
N ALA A 302 4.86 -27.21 -5.57
CA ALA A 302 4.67 -28.30 -6.52
C ALA A 302 5.51 -28.13 -7.78
N VAL A 303 5.51 -26.93 -8.37
CA VAL A 303 6.33 -26.61 -9.56
C VAL A 303 7.81 -26.74 -9.25
N ARG A 304 8.30 -26.15 -8.14
CA ARG A 304 9.72 -26.23 -7.75
C ARG A 304 10.13 -27.65 -7.37
N ALA A 305 9.29 -28.40 -6.68
CA ALA A 305 9.56 -29.78 -6.33
C ALA A 305 9.63 -30.68 -7.56
N ALA A 306 8.68 -30.54 -8.50
CA ALA A 306 8.67 -31.29 -9.76
C ALA A 306 9.94 -31.00 -10.57
N ARG A 307 10.35 -29.73 -10.65
CA ARG A 307 11.59 -29.33 -11.31
C ARG A 307 12.81 -29.92 -10.62
N THR A 308 12.88 -29.81 -9.30
CA THR A 308 13.98 -30.33 -8.47
C THR A 308 14.14 -31.83 -8.62
N HIS A 309 13.01 -32.55 -8.67
CA HIS A 309 12.99 -33.99 -8.85
C HIS A 309 13.61 -34.44 -10.19
N ARG A 310 13.44 -33.65 -11.25
CA ARG A 310 13.92 -33.98 -12.61
C ARG A 310 15.30 -33.40 -12.94
N LEU A 311 15.54 -32.15 -12.57
CA LEU A 311 16.70 -31.36 -13.00
C LEU A 311 17.69 -31.07 -11.85
N GLY A 312 17.34 -31.48 -10.63
CA GLY A 312 18.12 -31.23 -9.43
C GLY A 312 17.79 -29.90 -8.73
N PRO A 313 18.17 -29.77 -7.45
CA PRO A 313 17.91 -28.57 -6.65
C PRO A 313 18.87 -27.42 -7.03
N GLU A 314 18.35 -26.20 -7.09
CA GLU A 314 19.16 -24.98 -7.20
C GLU A 314 19.42 -24.35 -5.84
N THR A 315 18.50 -24.54 -4.89
CA THR A 315 18.55 -23.95 -3.55
C THR A 315 18.19 -24.98 -2.47
N ASP A 316 18.52 -24.68 -1.21
CA ASP A 316 18.09 -25.52 -0.08
C ASP A 316 16.55 -25.58 0.04
N ARG A 317 15.86 -24.50 -0.34
CA ARG A 317 14.39 -24.44 -0.34
C ARG A 317 13.78 -25.38 -1.38
N ASP A 318 14.48 -25.60 -2.49
CA ASP A 318 14.08 -26.57 -3.50
C ASP A 318 14.16 -28.01 -2.98
N ARG A 319 15.22 -28.36 -2.23
CA ARG A 319 15.34 -29.66 -1.55
C ARG A 319 14.23 -29.86 -0.52
N GLN A 320 13.86 -28.80 0.20
CA GLN A 320 12.75 -28.83 1.15
C GLN A 320 11.40 -29.02 0.44
N ALA A 321 11.16 -28.30 -0.65
CA ALA A 321 9.97 -28.45 -1.47
C ALA A 321 9.87 -29.86 -2.08
N GLU A 322 10.98 -30.44 -2.56
CA GLU A 322 11.03 -31.82 -3.06
C GLU A 322 10.72 -32.83 -1.94
N THR A 323 11.29 -32.65 -0.75
CA THR A 323 11.04 -33.51 0.41
C THR A 323 9.57 -33.44 0.83
N TRP A 324 9.00 -32.24 0.85
CA TRP A 324 7.56 -32.01 1.10
C TRP A 324 6.71 -32.69 0.03
N TRP A 325 7.02 -32.50 -1.25
CA TRP A 325 6.29 -33.08 -2.38
C TRP A 325 6.30 -34.61 -2.34
N ARG A 326 7.46 -35.22 -2.03
CA ARG A 326 7.57 -36.67 -1.86
C ARG A 326 6.71 -37.14 -0.68
N ARG A 327 6.71 -36.42 0.44
CA ARG A 327 5.90 -36.75 1.61
C ARG A 327 4.40 -36.70 1.31
N ILE A 328 3.90 -35.64 0.69
CA ILE A 328 2.46 -35.49 0.42
C ILE A 328 1.94 -36.48 -0.63
N ASN A 329 2.80 -36.96 -1.53
CA ASN A 329 2.46 -37.94 -2.56
C ASN A 329 2.85 -39.38 -2.20
N GLY A 330 3.37 -39.63 -0.99
CA GLY A 330 3.75 -40.97 -0.54
C GLY A 330 4.95 -41.59 -1.27
N LEU A 331 5.81 -40.77 -1.87
CA LEU A 331 7.00 -41.21 -2.59
C LEU A 331 8.17 -41.53 -1.63
N PRO A 332 9.07 -42.47 -1.98
CA PRO A 332 10.25 -42.76 -1.17
C PRO A 332 11.16 -41.54 -1.00
N SER A 333 11.70 -41.34 0.20
CA SER A 333 12.70 -40.30 0.49
C SER A 333 13.91 -40.47 -0.43
N ALA A 334 14.43 -39.36 -0.96
CA ALA A 334 15.67 -39.38 -1.72
C ALA A 334 16.79 -39.98 -0.86
N LYS A 335 17.64 -40.84 -1.45
CA LYS A 335 18.83 -41.34 -0.78
C LYS A 335 19.72 -40.13 -0.47
N PRO A 336 20.17 -39.94 0.78
CA PRO A 336 21.07 -38.84 1.10
C PRO A 336 22.39 -39.06 0.33
N ASP A 337 22.75 -38.08 -0.49
CA ASP A 337 24.05 -38.05 -1.14
C ASP A 337 25.10 -37.86 -0.04
N GLN A 338 26.03 -38.81 0.07
CA GLN A 338 26.91 -39.00 1.24
C GLN A 338 28.08 -37.99 1.30
N THR A 339 27.91 -36.78 0.76
CA THR A 339 29.03 -35.88 0.48
C THR A 339 29.04 -34.57 1.27
N GLU A 340 28.13 -34.36 2.23
CA GLU A 340 28.08 -33.11 3.01
C GLU A 340 28.08 -33.33 4.55
N ASP A 341 28.91 -34.25 5.03
CA ASP A 341 29.13 -34.48 6.47
C ASP A 341 30.15 -33.50 7.11
N ARG A 342 30.38 -32.32 6.52
CA ARG A 342 31.35 -31.34 7.07
C ARG A 342 30.98 -29.89 6.78
N THR A 343 29.85 -29.41 7.33
CA THR A 343 29.61 -28.04 7.83
C THR A 343 28.12 -27.81 8.10
N LEU A 344 27.48 -28.70 8.86
CA LEU A 344 26.19 -28.36 9.47
C LEU A 344 26.50 -27.65 10.79
N GLU A 345 26.73 -26.33 10.72
CA GLU A 345 26.54 -25.49 11.89
C GLU A 345 25.13 -25.75 12.40
N ARG A 346 25.06 -26.28 13.63
CA ARG A 346 23.84 -26.65 14.32
C ARG A 346 22.99 -25.39 14.47
N ARG A 347 22.01 -25.18 13.57
CA ARG A 347 21.01 -24.12 13.75
C ARG A 347 20.28 -24.37 15.07
N PRO A 348 20.37 -23.46 16.06
CA PRO A 348 19.67 -23.62 17.34
C PRO A 348 18.16 -23.66 17.08
N ALA A 349 17.42 -24.37 17.91
CA ALA A 349 15.97 -24.41 17.79
C ALA A 349 15.41 -22.98 17.93
N THR A 350 14.27 -22.66 17.30
CA THR A 350 13.65 -21.32 17.31
C THR A 350 13.59 -20.70 18.71
N ARG A 351 13.30 -21.51 19.73
CA ARG A 351 13.24 -21.09 21.14
C ARG A 351 14.60 -20.71 21.76
N GLU A 352 15.67 -21.40 21.37
CA GLU A 352 17.03 -21.09 21.81
C GLU A 352 17.50 -19.78 21.16
N LEU A 353 17.18 -19.59 19.87
CA LEU A 353 17.49 -18.36 19.13
C LEU A 353 16.80 -17.12 19.73
N ILE A 354 15.53 -17.23 20.13
CA ILE A 354 14.81 -16.14 20.81
C ILE A 354 15.42 -15.85 22.18
N ALA A 355 15.77 -16.89 22.93
CA ALA A 355 16.42 -16.73 24.23
C ALA A 355 17.77 -16.03 24.10
N ASP A 356 18.54 -16.31 23.05
CA ASP A 356 19.80 -15.63 22.77
C ASP A 356 19.59 -14.16 22.35
N LEU A 357 18.70 -13.90 21.39
CA LEU A 357 18.40 -12.54 20.91
C LEU A 357 17.90 -11.60 22.02
N VAL A 358 17.11 -12.13 22.96
CA VAL A 358 16.51 -11.36 24.06
C VAL A 358 17.43 -11.33 25.28
N GLY A 359 18.13 -12.44 25.58
CA GLY A 359 18.81 -12.66 26.86
C GLY A 359 20.33 -12.44 26.87
N ALA A 360 21.00 -12.24 25.73
CA ALA A 360 22.43 -11.98 25.68
C ALA A 360 22.80 -10.49 25.53
N ALA A 361 24.04 -10.13 25.86
CA ALA A 361 24.56 -8.77 25.70
C ALA A 361 24.79 -8.41 24.22
N ASP A 362 24.83 -7.11 23.91
CA ASP A 362 25.26 -6.67 22.59
C ASP A 362 26.74 -7.03 22.33
N SER A 363 27.00 -7.68 21.20
CA SER A 363 28.34 -8.03 20.74
C SER A 363 28.37 -8.08 19.20
N PRO A 364 29.56 -8.09 18.56
CA PRO A 364 29.67 -8.31 17.11
C PRO A 364 28.98 -9.61 16.66
N GLU A 365 29.10 -10.68 17.44
CA GLU A 365 28.48 -11.97 17.16
C GLU A 365 26.95 -11.89 17.30
N MET A 366 26.43 -11.11 18.25
CA MET A 366 25.00 -10.83 18.37
C MET A 366 24.48 -10.03 17.17
N PHE A 367 25.26 -9.05 16.70
CA PHE A 367 24.91 -8.29 15.50
C PHE A 367 24.88 -9.19 14.25
N GLU A 368 25.87 -10.06 14.07
CA GLU A 368 25.89 -11.05 12.99
C GLU A 368 24.75 -12.06 13.10
N LEU A 369 24.41 -12.50 14.31
CA LEU A 369 23.25 -13.35 14.57
C LEU A 369 21.95 -12.62 14.18
N ALA A 370 21.75 -11.39 14.63
CA ALA A 370 20.56 -10.59 14.32
C ALA A 370 20.44 -10.32 12.81
N ALA A 371 21.56 -9.96 12.15
CA ALA A 371 21.59 -9.77 10.70
C ALA A 371 21.21 -11.06 9.94
N ARG A 372 21.79 -12.19 10.33
CA ARG A 372 21.43 -13.51 9.76
C ARG A 372 19.98 -13.87 10.02
N VAL A 373 19.43 -13.55 11.19
CA VAL A 373 18.02 -13.81 11.50
C VAL A 373 17.11 -12.98 10.61
N VAL A 374 17.41 -11.70 10.38
CA VAL A 374 16.62 -10.85 9.48
C VAL A 374 16.72 -11.30 8.02
N THR A 375 17.86 -11.82 7.56
CA THR A 375 18.05 -12.23 6.15
C THR A 375 17.63 -13.66 5.86
N GLU A 376 17.83 -14.58 6.80
CA GLU A 376 17.73 -16.03 6.57
C GLU A 376 16.59 -16.70 7.36
N ASN A 377 16.16 -16.13 8.49
CA ASN A 377 15.12 -16.69 9.33
C ASN A 377 13.73 -16.16 8.90
N ARG A 378 12.73 -17.02 9.01
CA ARG A 378 11.34 -16.74 8.62
C ARG A 378 10.37 -16.72 9.80
N ASP A 379 10.86 -17.06 10.99
CA ASP A 379 10.14 -16.85 12.23
C ASP A 379 9.96 -15.35 12.48
N GLU A 380 8.72 -14.88 12.35
CA GLU A 380 8.35 -13.48 12.58
C GLU A 380 8.73 -13.01 13.98
N LEU A 381 8.76 -13.92 14.97
CA LEU A 381 9.09 -13.59 16.34
C LEU A 381 10.59 -13.38 16.52
N GLY A 382 11.43 -14.29 16.00
CA GLY A 382 12.87 -14.10 15.90
C GLY A 382 13.26 -12.85 15.10
N VAL A 383 12.59 -12.58 13.96
CA VAL A 383 12.83 -11.37 13.17
C VAL A 383 12.47 -10.11 13.95
N ALA A 384 11.32 -10.09 14.64
CA ALA A 384 10.92 -8.98 15.49
C ALA A 384 11.97 -8.69 16.59
N CYS A 385 12.52 -9.71 17.24
CA CYS A 385 13.61 -9.53 18.22
C CYS A 385 14.93 -9.09 17.58
N ALA A 386 15.26 -9.64 16.41
CA ALA A 386 16.51 -9.31 15.72
C ALA A 386 16.54 -7.87 15.21
N VAL A 387 15.42 -7.32 14.71
CA VAL A 387 15.38 -5.92 14.25
C VAL A 387 15.56 -4.91 15.39
N VAL A 388 15.18 -5.27 16.63
CA VAL A 388 15.46 -4.45 17.82
C VAL A 388 16.97 -4.36 18.05
N ARG A 389 17.74 -5.41 17.75
CA ARG A 389 19.19 -5.45 17.89
C ARG A 389 19.95 -4.85 16.71
N LEU A 390 19.40 -4.97 15.51
CA LEU A 390 20.08 -4.64 14.26
C LEU A 390 20.09 -3.14 13.95
N TYR A 391 19.03 -2.43 14.33
CA TYR A 391 18.84 -1.02 13.99
C TYR A 391 18.84 -0.15 15.24
N GLU A 392 19.55 0.97 15.18
CA GLU A 392 19.50 1.97 16.24
C GLU A 392 18.16 2.75 16.19
N PRO A 393 17.69 3.31 17.32
CA PRO A 393 16.43 4.06 17.36
C PRO A 393 16.32 5.18 16.32
N GLN A 394 17.43 5.83 15.99
CA GLN A 394 17.49 6.84 14.92
C GLN A 394 17.20 6.26 13.53
N ASP A 395 17.65 5.03 13.23
CA ASP A 395 17.37 4.35 11.97
C ASP A 395 15.89 3.99 11.87
N TRP A 396 15.26 3.63 12.99
CA TRP A 396 13.83 3.33 13.03
C TRP A 396 12.98 4.54 12.63
N VAL A 397 13.34 5.74 13.10
CA VAL A 397 12.64 6.97 12.74
C VAL A 397 12.96 7.37 11.30
N ALA A 398 14.25 7.45 10.95
CA ALA A 398 14.69 7.92 9.64
C ALA A 398 14.18 7.06 8.47
N ARG A 399 14.00 5.75 8.67
CA ARG A 399 13.49 4.82 7.66
C ARG A 399 11.97 4.61 7.72
N GLY A 400 11.27 5.29 8.64
CA GLY A 400 9.83 5.15 8.83
C GLY A 400 9.39 3.80 9.41
N TYR A 401 10.31 3.06 10.06
CA TYR A 401 10.04 1.73 10.62
C TYR A 401 9.11 1.75 11.83
N VAL A 402 9.08 2.86 12.57
CA VAL A 402 8.09 3.10 13.64
C VAL A 402 6.67 2.98 13.07
N MET A 403 6.38 3.61 11.93
CA MET A 403 5.03 3.59 11.32
C MET A 403 4.70 2.29 10.58
N THR A 404 5.71 1.66 9.99
CA THR A 404 5.51 0.52 9.08
C THR A 404 5.63 -0.84 9.77
N TYR A 405 6.53 -0.99 10.74
CA TYR A 405 6.86 -2.29 11.34
C TYR A 405 6.48 -2.39 12.82
N GLN A 406 6.63 -1.32 13.60
CA GLN A 406 6.45 -1.40 15.06
C GLN A 406 5.07 -1.95 15.45
N ARG A 407 4.00 -1.46 14.82
CA ARG A 407 2.62 -1.93 15.10
C ARG A 407 2.44 -3.43 14.87
N ALA A 408 3.10 -4.01 13.86
CA ALA A 408 3.04 -5.43 13.56
C ALA A 408 3.92 -6.27 14.51
N TYR A 409 5.01 -5.70 15.02
CA TYR A 409 5.96 -6.38 15.89
C TYR A 409 5.66 -6.25 17.39
N THR A 410 4.86 -5.26 17.82
CA THR A 410 4.41 -5.12 19.21
C THR A 410 3.91 -6.44 19.84
N PRO A 411 2.95 -7.19 19.24
CA PRO A 411 2.50 -8.46 19.82
C PRO A 411 3.57 -9.56 19.83
N ARG A 412 4.56 -9.48 18.92
CA ARG A 412 5.66 -10.45 18.83
C ARG A 412 6.72 -10.20 19.89
N TRP A 413 6.99 -8.94 20.22
CA TRP A 413 7.86 -8.60 21.35
C TRP A 413 7.24 -9.01 22.68
N ASP A 414 5.93 -8.84 22.82
CA ASP A 414 5.20 -9.34 23.99
C ASP A 414 5.36 -10.87 24.12
N GLU A 415 5.08 -11.61 23.04
CA GLU A 415 5.21 -13.07 23.00
C GLU A 415 6.64 -13.55 23.27
N ALA A 416 7.66 -12.86 22.72
CA ALA A 416 9.07 -13.21 22.91
C ALA A 416 9.56 -12.99 24.34
N VAL A 417 9.23 -11.84 24.93
CA VAL A 417 9.63 -11.51 26.31
C VAL A 417 8.87 -12.38 27.30
N GLU A 418 7.60 -12.69 27.07
CA GLU A 418 6.84 -13.65 27.88
C GLU A 418 7.42 -15.07 27.79
N ALA A 419 7.87 -15.50 26.61
CA ALA A 419 8.47 -16.82 26.40
C ALA A 419 9.84 -16.99 27.10
N VAL A 420 10.63 -15.92 27.20
CA VAL A 420 11.94 -15.89 27.87
C VAL A 420 11.81 -15.64 29.37
N GLY A 421 10.81 -14.84 29.75
CA GLY A 421 10.59 -14.31 31.10
C GLY A 421 11.25 -12.95 31.28
N PRO A 422 10.56 -11.94 31.87
CA PRO A 422 11.07 -10.57 31.99
C PRO A 422 12.40 -10.49 32.76
N ASP A 423 12.59 -11.32 33.79
CA ASP A 423 13.82 -11.38 34.59
C ASP A 423 15.05 -11.90 33.82
N ARG A 424 14.83 -12.52 32.65
CA ARG A 424 15.87 -13.10 31.78
C ARG A 424 16.14 -12.26 30.54
N VAL A 425 15.45 -11.13 30.38
CA VAL A 425 15.72 -10.17 29.31
C VAL A 425 16.98 -9.40 29.64
N HIS A 426 17.91 -9.33 28.68
CA HIS A 426 19.14 -8.56 28.87
C HIS A 426 18.87 -7.06 28.86
N HIS A 427 19.64 -6.32 29.66
CA HIS A 427 19.57 -4.85 29.78
C HIS A 427 19.57 -4.13 28.43
N ASP A 428 20.49 -4.50 27.53
CA ASP A 428 20.61 -3.89 26.19
C ASP A 428 19.35 -4.05 25.33
N PHE A 429 18.72 -5.24 25.35
CA PHE A 429 17.46 -5.47 24.63
C PHE A 429 16.33 -4.67 25.25
N ALA A 430 16.22 -4.72 26.58
CA ALA A 430 15.20 -4.00 27.32
C ALA A 430 15.29 -2.50 27.05
N ARG A 431 16.49 -1.92 27.05
CA ARG A 431 16.74 -0.50 26.73
C ARG A 431 16.23 -0.14 25.35
N ARG A 432 16.66 -0.88 24.32
CA ARG A 432 16.26 -0.61 22.93
C ARG A 432 14.76 -0.77 22.72
N LEU A 433 14.14 -1.80 23.30
CA LEU A 433 12.70 -2.00 23.23
C LEU A 433 11.92 -0.87 23.92
N LEU A 434 12.36 -0.41 25.10
CA LEU A 434 11.73 0.70 25.82
C LEU A 434 11.87 2.03 25.08
N VAL A 435 13.04 2.31 24.47
CA VAL A 435 13.21 3.49 23.61
C VAL A 435 12.24 3.44 22.43
N LEU A 436 12.12 2.29 21.75
CA LEU A 436 11.16 2.11 20.67
C LEU A 436 9.73 2.28 21.14
N ALA A 437 9.37 1.80 22.34
CA ALA A 437 8.04 1.99 22.91
C ALA A 437 7.72 3.49 23.13
N VAL A 438 8.66 4.26 23.68
CA VAL A 438 8.49 5.72 23.89
C VAL A 438 8.39 6.46 22.55
N VAL A 439 9.31 6.18 21.61
CA VAL A 439 9.24 6.76 20.25
C VAL A 439 7.92 6.38 19.60
N GLY A 440 7.50 5.12 19.73
CA GLY A 440 6.24 4.61 19.21
C GLY A 440 5.03 5.38 19.73
N ALA A 441 4.98 5.67 21.04
CA ALA A 441 3.91 6.47 21.63
C ALA A 441 3.87 7.89 21.05
N ILE A 442 5.04 8.52 20.80
CA ILE A 442 5.12 9.85 20.19
C ILE A 442 4.51 9.87 18.79
N PHE A 443 4.66 8.79 18.03
CA PHE A 443 4.07 8.65 16.71
C PHE A 443 2.71 7.91 16.70
N GLY A 444 2.09 7.63 17.86
CA GLY A 444 0.76 7.03 17.95
C GLY A 444 0.67 5.53 17.66
N THR A 445 1.75 4.77 17.88
CA THR A 445 1.76 3.30 17.78
C THR A 445 1.55 2.62 19.13
N PRO A 446 0.99 1.40 19.16
CA PRO A 446 0.70 0.71 20.42
C PRO A 446 1.98 0.35 21.18
N CYS A 447 1.98 0.65 22.48
CA CYS A 447 3.04 0.28 23.42
C CYS A 447 3.02 -1.23 23.73
N PRO A 448 4.17 -1.94 23.70
CA PRO A 448 4.26 -3.32 24.15
C PRO A 448 3.90 -3.47 25.63
N ARG A 449 3.05 -4.44 25.96
CA ARG A 449 2.60 -4.67 27.34
C ARG A 449 3.75 -5.08 28.25
N VAL A 450 4.73 -5.80 27.71
CA VAL A 450 5.89 -6.30 28.47
C VAL A 450 6.79 -5.18 29.00
N CYS A 451 6.68 -3.95 28.47
CA CYS A 451 7.44 -2.79 28.96
C CYS A 451 7.22 -2.51 30.45
N ALA A 452 6.02 -2.77 30.99
CA ALA A 452 5.74 -2.56 32.42
C ALA A 452 6.62 -3.47 33.31
N GLY A 453 6.86 -4.71 32.88
CA GLY A 453 7.70 -5.68 33.60
C GLY A 453 9.20 -5.37 33.50
N LEU A 454 9.63 -4.66 32.44
CA LEU A 454 11.02 -4.28 32.22
C LEU A 454 11.43 -3.00 32.99
N LEU A 455 10.47 -2.19 33.43
CA LEU A 455 10.72 -0.91 34.10
C LEU A 455 11.01 -1.01 35.61
N THR A 456 11.29 -2.22 36.10
CA THR A 456 11.64 -2.48 37.51
C THR A 456 13.02 -1.94 37.88
N ASP A 457 13.91 -1.69 36.91
CA ASP A 457 15.25 -1.13 37.11
C ASP A 457 15.28 0.41 36.93
N PRO A 458 15.59 1.20 37.98
CA PRO A 458 15.71 2.66 37.89
C PRO A 458 16.85 3.16 36.98
N SER A 459 17.91 2.37 36.80
CA SER A 459 19.03 2.74 35.92
C SER A 459 18.59 2.75 34.46
N LEU A 460 17.85 1.72 34.05
CA LEU A 460 17.27 1.57 32.72
C LEU A 460 16.31 2.72 32.40
N GLN A 461 15.49 3.15 33.36
CA GLN A 461 14.61 4.31 33.18
C GLN A 461 15.38 5.60 32.84
N THR A 462 16.57 5.76 33.41
CA THR A 462 17.40 6.95 33.22
C THR A 462 18.08 6.89 31.85
N GLU A 463 18.67 5.74 31.50
CA GLU A 463 19.29 5.52 30.20
C GLU A 463 18.31 5.71 29.03
N VAL A 464 17.11 5.13 29.14
CA VAL A 464 16.06 5.25 28.11
C VAL A 464 15.62 6.71 27.95
N THR A 465 15.44 7.43 29.07
CA THR A 465 15.05 8.85 29.03
C THR A 465 16.11 9.69 28.33
N GLU A 466 17.39 9.54 28.68
CA GLU A 466 18.46 10.30 28.04
C GLU A 466 18.65 9.92 26.57
N GLN A 467 18.46 8.65 26.20
CA GLN A 467 18.53 8.22 24.79
C GLN A 467 17.40 8.82 23.95
N VAL A 468 16.16 8.85 24.45
CA VAL A 468 15.03 9.51 23.74
C VAL A 468 15.22 11.03 23.72
N PHE A 469 15.70 11.62 24.81
CA PHE A 469 16.03 13.05 24.85
C PHE A 469 17.07 13.43 23.80
N ALA A 470 18.12 12.61 23.60
CA ALA A 470 19.12 12.84 22.56
C ALA A 470 18.52 12.80 21.14
N LEU A 471 17.48 11.98 20.89
CA LEU A 471 16.75 12.01 19.62
C LEU A 471 15.98 13.32 19.42
N ALA A 472 15.43 13.91 20.49
CA ALA A 472 14.79 15.22 20.42
C ALA A 472 15.83 16.34 20.22
N GLU A 473 16.95 16.28 20.92
CA GLU A 473 18.05 17.27 20.82
C GLU A 473 18.65 17.30 19.41
N THR A 474 18.75 16.14 18.76
CA THR A 474 19.24 16.00 17.38
C THR A 474 18.15 16.23 16.32
N ASN A 475 16.93 16.64 16.72
CA ASN A 475 15.76 16.83 15.84
C ASN A 475 15.34 15.59 15.04
N VAL A 476 15.71 14.38 15.49
CA VAL A 476 15.18 13.13 14.94
C VAL A 476 13.69 12.97 15.28
N ILE A 477 13.29 13.40 16.48
CA ILE A 477 11.90 13.52 16.91
C ILE A 477 11.58 14.96 17.30
N SER A 478 10.32 15.39 17.11
CA SER A 478 9.89 16.74 17.50
C SER A 478 9.80 16.85 19.03
N ALA A 479 10.58 17.76 19.63
CA ALA A 479 10.50 18.06 21.06
C ALA A 479 9.09 18.52 21.47
N LYS A 480 8.39 19.27 20.60
CA LYS A 480 7.00 19.71 20.83
C LYS A 480 6.04 18.53 20.88
N ALA A 481 6.16 17.59 19.93
CA ALA A 481 5.32 16.39 19.88
C ALA A 481 5.61 15.46 21.06
N ALA A 482 6.88 15.30 21.43
CA ALA A 482 7.30 14.51 22.58
C ALA A 482 6.73 15.08 23.89
N LEU A 483 6.78 16.41 24.09
CA LEU A 483 6.19 17.08 25.24
C LEU A 483 4.66 16.93 25.26
N ALA A 484 3.98 17.21 24.14
CA ALA A 484 2.53 17.09 24.01
C ALA A 484 2.03 15.67 24.35
N VAL A 485 2.65 14.64 23.76
CA VAL A 485 2.29 13.25 24.00
C VAL A 485 2.53 12.86 25.46
N SER A 486 3.66 13.28 26.03
CA SER A 486 4.01 12.94 27.41
C SER A 486 3.06 13.57 28.45
N LEU A 487 2.52 14.75 28.16
CA LEU A 487 1.53 15.42 29.03
C LEU A 487 0.11 14.88 28.87
N LEU A 488 -0.24 14.37 27.68
CA LEU A 488 -1.57 13.82 27.41
C LEU A 488 -1.77 12.39 27.94
N HIS A 489 -0.71 11.66 28.28
CA HIS A 489 -0.83 10.31 28.81
C HIS A 489 -1.25 10.34 30.29
N PRO A 490 -2.45 9.87 30.65
CA PRO A 490 -2.92 9.91 32.04
C PRO A 490 -2.16 8.91 32.91
N ALA A 491 -2.07 9.20 34.21
CA ALA A 491 -1.35 8.32 35.13
C ALA A 491 -2.04 6.94 35.23
N GLY A 492 -1.24 5.88 35.14
CA GLY A 492 -1.65 4.49 35.32
C GLY A 492 -2.23 3.78 34.09
N THR A 493 -2.33 4.42 32.92
CA THR A 493 -2.92 3.80 31.72
C THR A 493 -1.93 3.09 30.82
N ASP A 494 -0.67 3.56 30.77
CA ASP A 494 0.34 3.04 29.85
C ASP A 494 1.57 2.45 30.54
N PRO A 495 2.10 1.30 30.06
CA PRO A 495 3.29 0.65 30.61
C PRO A 495 4.52 1.57 30.74
N ILE A 496 4.64 2.60 29.91
CA ILE A 496 5.81 3.48 29.80
C ILE A 496 5.62 4.88 30.41
N GLU A 497 4.51 5.11 31.11
CA GLU A 497 4.18 6.40 31.73
C GLU A 497 5.33 7.00 32.59
N PRO A 498 6.09 6.23 33.41
CA PRO A 498 7.23 6.78 34.16
C PRO A 498 8.31 7.39 33.26
N LEU A 499 8.52 6.83 32.06
CA LEU A 499 9.47 7.34 31.08
C LEU A 499 8.96 8.62 30.43
N LEU A 500 7.68 8.67 30.04
CA LEU A 500 7.05 9.85 29.45
C LEU A 500 7.10 11.04 30.42
N ARG A 501 6.80 10.83 31.71
CA ARG A 501 6.89 11.89 32.73
C ARG A 501 8.33 12.41 32.88
N ARG A 502 9.33 11.53 32.91
CA ARG A 502 10.74 11.90 32.98
C ARG A 502 11.19 12.65 31.72
N LEU A 503 10.75 12.21 30.55
CA LEU A 503 11.02 12.85 29.27
C LEU A 503 10.40 14.26 29.21
N ALA A 504 9.15 14.42 29.65
CA ALA A 504 8.49 15.72 29.73
C ALA A 504 9.29 16.70 30.60
N ALA A 505 9.67 16.29 31.82
CA ALA A 505 10.47 17.11 32.71
C ALA A 505 11.84 17.47 32.10
N ARG A 506 12.48 16.52 31.41
CA ARG A 506 13.77 16.73 30.76
C ARG A 506 13.69 17.70 29.57
N ILE A 507 12.68 17.55 28.72
CA ILE A 507 12.43 18.41 27.55
C ILE A 507 12.05 19.83 28.00
N ALA A 508 11.13 19.93 28.98
CA ALA A 508 10.70 21.19 29.58
C ALA A 508 11.88 21.99 30.15
N ALA A 509 12.81 21.31 30.83
CA ALA A 509 13.96 21.96 31.46
C ALA A 509 15.09 22.38 30.49
N THR A 510 15.11 21.86 29.25
CA THR A 510 16.30 21.99 28.38
C THR A 510 16.06 22.80 27.11
N PHE A 511 14.88 22.69 26.49
CA PHE A 511 14.57 23.45 25.28
C PHE A 511 14.11 24.88 25.63
N PRO A 512 14.37 25.87 24.75
CA PRO A 512 13.82 27.21 24.94
C PRO A 512 12.32 27.21 24.59
N TRP A 513 11.49 27.67 25.54
CA TRP A 513 10.04 27.76 25.36
C TRP A 513 9.59 29.22 25.43
N ASP A 514 9.07 29.74 24.33
CA ASP A 514 8.38 31.02 24.30
C ASP A 514 6.85 30.83 24.18
N ALA A 515 6.12 31.94 24.08
CA ALA A 515 4.67 31.90 24.03
C ALA A 515 4.14 31.19 22.76
N ASP A 516 4.85 31.28 21.63
CA ASP A 516 4.45 30.66 20.37
C ASP A 516 4.73 29.15 20.42
N GLU A 517 5.88 28.75 20.96
CA GLU A 517 6.23 27.36 21.22
C GLU A 517 5.24 26.66 22.15
N VAL A 518 4.79 27.33 23.22
CA VAL A 518 3.73 26.81 24.10
C VAL A 518 2.41 26.65 23.35
N ASN A 519 2.05 27.59 22.48
CA ASN A 519 0.84 27.50 21.67
C ASN A 519 0.88 26.35 20.66
N ASP A 520 2.04 26.10 20.06
CA ASP A 520 2.26 24.98 19.15
C ASP A 520 2.09 23.63 19.87
N VAL A 521 2.63 23.49 21.08
CA VAL A 521 2.45 22.27 21.89
C VAL A 521 0.97 22.06 22.21
N VAL A 522 0.26 23.12 22.63
CA VAL A 522 -1.20 23.06 22.89
C VAL A 522 -1.98 22.69 21.63
N HIS A 523 -1.57 23.19 20.46
CA HIS A 523 -2.19 22.84 19.19
C HIS A 523 -1.99 21.36 18.86
N VAL A 524 -0.77 20.83 19.03
CA VAL A 524 -0.48 19.40 18.87
C VAL A 524 -1.31 18.57 19.85
N MET A 525 -1.46 19.00 21.10
CA MET A 525 -2.30 18.32 22.09
C MET A 525 -3.78 18.29 21.66
N GLY A 526 -4.30 19.39 21.11
CA GLY A 526 -5.65 19.46 20.53
C GLY A 526 -5.84 18.51 19.36
N GLN A 527 -4.85 18.39 18.47
CA GLN A 527 -4.89 17.44 17.35
C GLN A 527 -4.90 15.98 17.82
N ILE A 528 -4.06 15.62 18.79
CA ILE A 528 -3.96 14.25 19.32
C ILE A 528 -5.25 13.84 20.05
N SER A 529 -5.81 14.74 20.86
CA SER A 529 -7.02 14.49 21.66
C SER A 529 -8.34 14.70 20.89
N ALA A 530 -8.26 15.18 19.65
CA ALA A 530 -9.40 15.66 18.86
C ALA A 530 -10.26 16.74 19.57
N ALA A 531 -9.69 17.43 20.56
CA ALA A 531 -10.38 18.47 21.32
C ALA A 531 -10.18 19.85 20.66
N THR A 532 -11.26 20.45 20.17
CA THR A 532 -11.25 21.76 19.49
C THR A 532 -11.88 22.88 20.31
N ASP A 533 -12.44 22.58 21.49
CA ASP A 533 -13.12 23.56 22.31
C ASP A 533 -12.15 24.41 23.16
N ALA A 534 -12.56 25.66 23.43
CA ALA A 534 -11.71 26.63 24.11
C ALA A 534 -11.41 26.29 25.59
N ALA A 535 -12.21 25.43 26.22
CA ALA A 535 -11.97 25.02 27.61
C ALA A 535 -10.87 23.95 27.66
N SER A 536 -10.91 22.95 26.77
CA SER A 536 -9.87 21.93 26.65
C SER A 536 -8.51 22.53 26.29
N LEU A 537 -8.47 23.47 25.33
CA LEU A 537 -7.22 24.16 24.96
C LEU A 537 -6.62 25.00 26.11
N ARG A 538 -7.48 25.56 26.99
CA ARG A 538 -7.01 26.27 28.19
C ARG A 538 -6.38 25.31 29.18
N CYS A 539 -7.02 24.16 29.43
CA CYS A 539 -6.49 23.11 30.29
C CYS A 539 -5.16 22.55 29.77
N PHE A 540 -5.03 22.34 28.46
CA PHE A 540 -3.76 21.94 27.83
C PHE A 540 -2.66 22.98 28.04
N ARG A 541 -3.00 24.27 27.90
CA ARG A 541 -2.04 25.34 28.15
C ARG A 541 -1.57 25.38 29.61
N GLU A 542 -2.47 25.16 30.57
CA GLU A 542 -2.13 25.05 31.99
C GLU A 542 -1.16 23.89 32.24
N MET A 543 -1.44 22.70 31.70
CA MET A 543 -0.54 21.54 31.83
C MET A 543 0.87 21.79 31.26
N VAL A 544 0.96 22.45 30.09
CA VAL A 544 2.26 22.79 29.49
C VAL A 544 3.00 23.79 30.40
N LEU A 545 2.33 24.83 30.87
CA LEU A 545 2.95 25.81 31.76
C LEU A 545 3.40 25.17 33.08
N ASP A 546 2.60 24.29 33.68
CA ASP A 546 2.98 23.60 34.92
C ASP A 546 4.23 22.74 34.75
N ALA A 547 4.35 22.04 33.62
CA ALA A 547 5.54 21.26 33.29
C ALA A 547 6.79 22.15 33.10
N LEU A 548 6.63 23.34 32.52
CA LEU A 548 7.72 24.31 32.31
C LEU A 548 8.17 24.99 33.60
N HIS A 549 7.26 25.22 34.55
CA HIS A 549 7.56 25.93 35.81
C HIS A 549 8.00 25.02 36.96
N GLY A 550 8.01 23.69 36.76
CA GLY A 550 8.68 22.74 37.64
C GLY A 550 8.11 22.64 39.07
N GLN A 551 6.78 22.61 39.24
CA GLN A 551 6.18 22.26 40.54
C GLN A 551 5.93 20.76 40.67
N SER A 552 6.83 20.11 41.40
CA SER A 552 6.64 18.81 42.04
C SER A 552 5.59 18.91 43.15
N ASN A 553 4.39 18.37 42.92
CA ASN A 553 3.63 17.49 43.83
C ASN A 553 2.21 17.29 43.27
N ASP A 554 1.84 16.02 43.05
CA ASP A 554 0.50 15.53 42.74
C ASP A 554 -0.17 16.12 41.48
N LEU A 555 0.32 15.72 40.29
CA LEU A 555 -0.51 15.73 39.07
C LEU A 555 -1.55 14.60 39.20
N ASP A 556 -2.67 14.91 39.84
CA ASP A 556 -3.88 14.10 39.80
C ASP A 556 -4.45 14.20 38.37
N PRO A 557 -4.53 13.10 37.59
CA PRO A 557 -5.04 13.16 36.24
C PRO A 557 -6.57 13.33 36.28
N MET A 558 -7.05 14.54 36.00
CA MET A 558 -8.45 14.75 35.69
C MET A 558 -8.78 14.08 34.35
N ALA A 559 -9.62 13.05 34.41
CA ALA A 559 -10.09 12.26 33.28
C ALA A 559 -10.63 13.15 32.15
N ALA A 560 -10.19 12.88 30.92
CA ALA A 560 -10.85 13.37 29.72
C ALA A 560 -12.33 12.97 29.74
N PRO A 561 -13.27 13.84 29.31
CA PRO A 561 -14.69 13.49 29.28
C PRO A 561 -14.90 12.29 28.35
N SER A 562 -15.49 11.25 28.94
CA SER A 562 -15.70 9.94 28.34
C SER A 562 -16.78 9.99 27.27
N GLN A 563 -16.39 9.78 26.00
CA GLN A 563 -17.31 9.30 24.95
C GLN A 563 -16.60 8.26 24.08
N TRP A 564 -16.48 7.04 24.63
CA TRP A 564 -16.27 5.82 23.85
C TRP A 564 -17.49 4.93 24.07
N SER A 565 -18.44 4.99 23.13
CA SER A 565 -19.50 3.99 22.95
C SER A 565 -20.03 4.10 21.51
N HIS A 566 -19.34 3.46 20.56
CA HIS A 566 -19.88 2.42 19.66
C HIS A 566 -18.90 2.08 18.54
#